data_AF-A0A7Y5XTL2-F1
#
_entry.id   AF-A0A7Y5XTL2-F1
#
_cell.length_a   1.000
_cell.length_b   1.000
_cell.length_c   1.000
_cell.angle_alpha   90.00
_cell.angle_beta   90.00
_cell.angle_gamma   90.00
#
_symmetry.space_group_name_H-M   'P 1'
#
loop_
_entity.id
_entity.type
_entity.pdbx_description
1 polymer ?
#
loop_
_entity_poly.entity_id
_entity_poly.type
_entity_poly.pdbx_seq_one_letter_code
_entity_poly.pdbx_strand_id
1 'polypeptide(L)' 'MPSEQLDRLTERLERAAAELRAGSLDPDRAAAVVDECARLAGEASVELDRQIRAGDADPVGSGQLALG' A
#
# COMPACT_ATOMS: atom_id res chain seq x y z
N MET A 1 -2.80 -11.81 -6.90
CA MET A 1 -3.09 -10.62 -7.74
C MET A 1 -2.42 -9.40 -7.11
N PRO A 2 -1.88 -8.44 -7.87
CA PRO A 2 -1.21 -7.25 -7.32
C PRO A 2 -2.05 -6.50 -6.27
N SER A 3 -3.36 -6.43 -6.47
CA SER A 3 -4.34 -5.87 -5.53
C SER A 3 -4.33 -6.54 -4.14
N GLU A 4 -4.12 -7.86 -4.05
CA GLU A 4 -4.13 -8.58 -2.77
C GLU A 4 -3.01 -8.17 -1.82
N GLN A 5 -1.89 -7.66 -2.35
CA GLN A 5 -0.78 -7.20 -1.52
C GLN A 5 -1.09 -5.84 -0.88
N LEU A 6 -1.71 -4.94 -1.64
CA LEU A 6 -2.15 -3.64 -1.14
C LEU A 6 -3.28 -3.79 -0.11
N ASP A 7 -4.21 -4.72 -0.34
CA ASP A 7 -5.28 -5.05 0.60
C ASP A 7 -4.70 -5.52 1.95
N ARG A 8 -3.74 -6.44 1.94
CA ARG A 8 -3.08 -6.92 3.17
C ARG A 8 -2.33 -5.83 3.92
N LEU A 9 -1.69 -4.89 3.21
CA LEU A 9 -1.00 -3.76 3.83
C LEU A 9 -2.02 -2.82 4.51
N THR A 10 -3.15 -2.59 3.84
CA THR A 10 -4.26 -1.77 4.35
C THR A 10 -4.90 -2.41 5.58
N GLU A 11 -5.23 -3.70 5.54
CA GLU A 11 -5.79 -4.45 6.69
C GLU A 11 -4.87 -4.43 7.92
N ARG A 12 -3.55 -4.45 7.70
CA ARG A 12 -2.57 -4.34 8.80
C ARG A 12 -2.54 -2.93 9.37
N LEU A 13 -2.56 -1.91 8.50
CA LEU A 13 -2.59 -0.51 8.89
C LEU A 13 -3.84 -0.21 9.73
N GLU A 14 -5.00 -0.68 9.29
CA GLU A 14 -6.27 -0.48 9.98
C GLU A 14 -6.27 -1.08 11.38
N ARG A 15 -5.69 -2.28 11.54
CA ARG A 15 -5.53 -2.92 12.85
C ARG A 15 -4.63 -2.13 13.79
N ALA A 16 -3.46 -1.69 13.31
CA ALA A 16 -2.55 -0.86 14.11
C ALA A 16 -3.21 0.48 14.51
N ALA A 17 -3.92 1.12 13.57
CA ALA A 17 -4.68 2.35 13.84
C ALA A 17 -5.86 2.13 14.79
N ALA A 18 -6.48 0.95 14.78
CA ALA A 18 -7.52 0.59 15.74
C ALA A 18 -6.95 0.42 17.16
N GLU A 19 -5.76 -0.18 17.29
CA GLU A 19 -5.05 -0.30 18.57
C GLU A 19 -4.74 1.08 19.18
N LEU A 20 -4.26 2.03 18.36
CA LEU A 20 -4.05 3.41 18.78
C LEU A 20 -5.34 4.11 19.23
N ARG A 21 -6.42 3.95 18.46
CA ARG A 21 -7.72 4.57 18.75
C ARG A 21 -8.40 4.00 19.98
N ALA A 22 -8.07 2.77 20.38
CA ALA A 22 -8.55 2.19 21.63
C ALA A 22 -8.06 2.98 22.85
N GLY A 23 -6.92 3.71 22.73
CA GLY A 23 -6.44 4.63 23.75
C GLY A 23 -5.97 3.97 25.05
N SER A 24 -5.77 2.65 25.05
CA SER A 24 -5.34 1.85 26.20
C SER A 24 -3.83 1.57 26.23
N LEU A 25 -3.09 2.16 25.30
CA LEU A 25 -1.64 1.99 25.15
C LEU A 25 -0.89 3.02 26.00
N ASP A 26 0.18 2.57 26.64
CA ASP A 26 1.19 3.46 27.22
C ASP A 26 1.92 4.25 26.12
N PRO A 27 2.45 5.47 26.39
CA PRO A 27 3.15 6.29 25.41
C PRO A 27 4.24 5.59 24.59
N ASP A 28 5.08 4.75 25.21
CA ASP A 28 6.15 4.06 24.49
C ASP A 28 5.57 3.03 23.50
N ARG A 29 4.48 2.36 23.91
CA ARG A 29 3.76 1.41 23.06
C ARG A 29 3.02 2.14 21.94
N ALA A 30 2.40 3.27 22.24
CA ALA A 30 1.72 4.10 21.24
C ALA A 30 2.72 4.60 20.19
N ALA A 31 3.91 5.06 20.59
CA ALA A 31 4.97 5.45 19.66
C ALA A 31 5.37 4.30 18.73
N ALA A 32 5.57 3.10 19.27
CA ALA A 32 5.90 1.92 18.46
C ALA A 32 4.79 1.57 17.44
N VAL A 33 3.52 1.70 17.81
CA VAL A 33 2.39 1.44 16.89
C VAL A 33 2.28 2.54 15.83
N VAL A 34 2.59 3.79 16.16
CA VAL A 34 2.66 4.90 15.18
C VAL A 34 3.78 4.65 14.16
N ASP A 35 4.96 4.21 14.61
CA ASP A 35 6.07 3.86 13.71
C ASP A 35 5.69 2.68 12.80
N GLU A 36 4.97 1.68 13.32
CA GLU A 36 4.43 0.60 12.50
C GLU A 36 3.43 1.12 11.45
N CYS A 37 2.53 2.03 11.83
CA CYS A 37 1.60 2.67 10.90
C CYS A 37 2.34 3.40 9.78
N ALA A 38 3.37 4.18 10.12
CA ALA A 38 4.17 4.92 9.14
C ALA A 38 4.89 3.96 8.16
N ARG A 39 5.45 2.86 8.68
CA ARG A 39 6.09 1.82 7.86
C ARG A 39 5.10 1.17 6.89
N LEU A 40 3.93 0.77 7.38
CA LEU A 40 2.89 0.14 6.56
C LEU A 40 2.35 1.08 5.48
N ALA A 41 2.15 2.36 5.81
CA ALA A 41 1.72 3.37 4.85
C ALA A 41 2.76 3.60 3.75
N GLY A 42 4.06 3.60 4.11
CA GLY A 42 5.15 3.67 3.15
C GLY A 42 5.18 2.47 2.20
N GLU A 43 5.05 1.25 2.72
CA GLU A 43 4.97 0.04 1.90
C GLU A 43 3.76 0.07 0.96
N ALA A 44 2.58 0.47 1.46
CA ALA A 44 1.37 0.58 0.66
C ALA A 44 1.52 1.61 -0.47
N SER A 45 2.18 2.74 -0.19
CA SER A 45 2.43 3.79 -1.19
C SER A 45 3.35 3.31 -2.30
N VAL A 46 4.42 2.58 -1.96
CA VAL A 46 5.34 1.98 -2.94
C VAL A 46 4.62 0.94 -3.79
N GLU A 47 3.80 0.10 -3.18
CA GLU A 47 3.05 -0.92 -3.89
C GLU A 47 1.99 -0.31 -4.83
N LEU A 48 1.29 0.72 -4.37
CA LEU A 48 0.35 1.48 -5.20
C LEU A 48 1.04 2.13 -6.40
N ASP A 49 2.21 2.78 -6.20
CA ASP A 49 2.98 3.37 -7.30
C ASP A 49 3.42 2.32 -8.32
N ARG A 50 3.85 1.13 -7.87
CA ARG A 50 4.18 0.01 -8.78
C ARG A 50 2.97 -0.43 -9.59
N GLN A 51 1.79 -0.53 -8.96
CA GLN A 51 0.56 -0.95 -9.65
C GLN A 51 0.10 0.08 -10.67
N ILE A 52 0.17 1.38 -10.34
CA ILE A 52 -0.14 2.46 -11.28
C ILE A 52 0.79 2.37 -12.49
N ARG A 53 2.11 2.25 -12.27
CA ARG A 53 3.08 2.14 -13.36
C ARG A 53 2.91 0.88 -14.20
N ALA A 54 2.55 -0.24 -13.57
CA ALA A 54 2.28 -1.50 -14.27
C ALA A 54 0.97 -1.44 -15.07
N GLY A 55 -0.04 -0.73 -14.58
CA GLY A 55 -1.30 -0.48 -15.28
C GLY A 55 -1.16 0.51 -16.45
N ASP A 56 -0.34 1.56 -16.29
CA ASP A 56 0.00 2.49 -17.37
C ASP A 56 0.95 1.87 -18.41
N ALA A 57 1.67 0.80 -18.04
CA ALA A 57 2.52 0.04 -18.94
C ALA A 57 1.73 -0.93 -19.85
N ASP A 58 0.39 -0.93 -19.83
CA ASP A 58 -0.41 -1.61 -20.84
C ASP A 58 -0.20 -0.90 -22.20
N PRO A 59 0.52 -1.54 -23.14
CA PRO A 59 0.99 -0.85 -24.32
C PRO A 59 -0.12 -0.84 -25.37
N VAL A 60 -0.98 0.18 -25.30
CA VAL A 60 -1.58 0.78 -26.53
C VAL A 60 -0.48 1.55 -27.28
N GLY A 61 0.64 0.87 -27.51
CA GLY A 61 1.70 1.12 -28.48
C GLY A 61 1.95 -0.12 -29.35
N SER A 62 1.07 -1.13 -29.28
CA SER A 62 1.11 -2.31 -30.16
C SER A 62 0.43 -2.09 -31.52
N GLY A 63 -0.02 -0.85 -31.82
CA GLY A 63 -0.75 -0.51 -33.05
C GLY A 63 0.10 -0.17 -34.27
N GLN A 64 1.44 -0.21 -34.20
CA GLN A 64 2.32 0.39 -35.23
C GLN A 64 3.06 -0.59 -36.17
N LEU A 65 2.68 -1.86 -36.31
CA LEU A 65 3.41 -2.79 -37.19
C LEU A 65 2.57 -3.62 -38.18
N ALA A 66 1.30 -3.26 -38.44
CA ALA A 66 0.44 -4.02 -39.35
C ALA A 66 -0.17 -3.15 -40.48
N LEU A 67 0.67 -2.52 -41.31
CA LEU A 67 0.26 -2.10 -42.65
C LEU A 67 1.46 -2.21 -43.60
N GLY A 68 1.68 -3.44 -44.07
CA GLY A 68 2.43 -3.76 -45.28
C GLY A 68 1.48 -4.16 -46.39
#